data_AF-A0A218VXS6-F1
#
_entry.id   AF-A0A218VXS6-F1
#
_cell.length_a   1.000
_cell.length_b   1.000
_cell.length_c   1.000
_cell.angle_alpha   90.00
_cell.angle_beta   90.00
_cell.angle_gamma   90.00
#
_symmetry.space_group_name_H-M   'P 1'
#
loop_
_entity.id
_entity.type
_entity.pdbx_description
1 polymer ?
#
loop_
_entity_poly.entity_id
_entity_poly.type
_entity_poly.pdbx_seq_one_letter_code
_entity_poly.pdbx_strand_id
1 'polypeptide(L)'
;MVDENMRVKGHKNVFAIGDITDVPELKQAYLAWAHAELIVKNLKVLMSGDKGTKLASHKPRSAIALVSLGRKEAVAQFPFMTISGCIPRKIKAGDLFIGKTKKKLRLESK
;
A
#
# COMPACT_ATOMS: atom_id res chain seq x y z
N MET A 1 -4.17 -2.75 -17.33
CA MET A 1 -2.89 -2.10 -17.01
C MET A 1 -3.12 -0.65 -16.63
N VAL A 2 -2.39 -0.15 -15.63
CA VAL A 2 -2.51 1.23 -15.14
C VAL A 2 -1.33 2.12 -15.58
N ASP A 3 -1.52 3.44 -15.56
CA ASP A 3 -0.45 4.43 -15.71
C ASP A 3 0.18 4.82 -14.36
N GLU A 4 1.16 5.73 -14.38
CA GLU A 4 1.82 6.21 -13.16
C GLU A 4 0.90 6.95 -12.18
N ASN A 5 -0.27 7.43 -12.62
CA ASN A 5 -1.26 8.07 -11.76
C ASN A 5 -2.34 7.10 -11.27
N MET A 6 -2.14 5.79 -11.49
CA MET A 6 -3.07 4.69 -11.19
C MET A 6 -4.37 4.71 -12.01
N ARG A 7 -4.38 5.37 -13.17
CA ARG A 7 -5.51 5.32 -14.12
C ARG A 7 -5.44 4.08 -14.99
N VAL A 8 -6.58 3.48 -15.29
CA VAL A 8 -6.66 2.41 -16.28
C VAL A 8 -6.30 2.97 -17.66
N LYS A 9 -5.32 2.37 -18.34
CA LYS A 9 -4.90 2.82 -19.67
C LYS A 9 -6.10 2.91 -20.62
N GLY A 10 -6.16 3.98 -21.40
CA GLY A 10 -7.29 4.29 -22.29
C GLY A 10 -8.43 5.07 -21.63
N HIS A 11 -8.42 5.23 -20.31
CA HIS A 11 -9.45 5.96 -19.56
C HIS A 11 -8.87 7.11 -18.75
N LYS A 12 -9.54 8.28 -18.79
CA LYS A 12 -9.11 9.47 -18.03
C LYS A 12 -9.71 9.55 -16.62
N ASN A 13 -10.80 8.83 -16.38
CA ASN A 13 -11.64 8.89 -15.19
C ASN A 13 -11.84 7.53 -14.50
N VAL A 14 -11.15 6.48 -14.95
CA VAL A 14 -11.21 5.13 -14.35
C VAL A 14 -9.86 4.84 -13.70
N PHE A 15 -9.89 4.38 -12.46
CA PHE A 15 -8.71 4.09 -11.64
C PHE A 15 -8.76 2.66 -11.10
N ALA A 16 -7.60 2.05 -10.85
CA ALA A 16 -7.50 0.72 -10.25
C ALA A 16 -6.42 0.68 -9.16
N ILE A 17 -6.65 -0.10 -8.11
CA ILE A 17 -5.76 -0.25 -6.94
C ILE A 17 -5.58 -1.70 -6.55
N GLY A 18 -4.58 -1.97 -5.70
CA GLY A 18 -4.35 -3.32 -5.16
C GLY A 18 -4.05 -4.39 -6.20
N ASP A 19 -4.50 -5.60 -5.91
CA ASP A 19 -4.09 -6.84 -6.56
C ASP A 19 -4.50 -6.92 -8.04
N ILE A 20 -5.56 -6.21 -8.43
CA ILE A 20 -6.03 -6.15 -9.83
C ILE A 20 -5.10 -5.36 -10.77
N THR A 21 -4.15 -4.59 -10.20
CA THR A 21 -3.22 -3.76 -10.98
C THR A 21 -2.01 -4.56 -11.46
N ASP A 22 -1.37 -4.10 -12.53
CA ASP A 22 -0.15 -4.69 -13.08
C ASP A 22 1.13 -3.97 -12.61
N VAL A 23 1.04 -3.16 -11.55
CA VAL A 23 2.21 -2.52 -10.93
C VAL A 23 3.18 -3.62 -10.47
N PRO A 24 4.47 -3.57 -10.86
CA PRO A 24 5.46 -4.62 -10.57
C PRO A 24 5.99 -4.52 -9.13
N GLU A 25 5.11 -4.80 -8.18
CA GLU A 25 5.40 -4.84 -6.74
C GLU A 25 4.60 -5.96 -6.07
N LEU A 26 4.96 -6.31 -4.84
CA LEU A 26 4.21 -7.30 -4.07
C LEU A 26 2.77 -6.83 -3.86
N LYS A 27 1.82 -7.76 -3.97
CA LYS A 27 0.40 -7.45 -3.79
C LYS A 27 0.04 -7.53 -2.31
N GLN A 28 0.06 -6.38 -1.65
CA GLN A 28 -0.15 -6.26 -0.20
C GLN A 28 -1.13 -5.14 0.14
N ALA A 29 -1.93 -5.35 1.19
CA ALA A 29 -2.95 -4.40 1.62
C ALA A 29 -2.42 -2.98 1.88
N TYR A 30 -1.21 -2.84 2.44
CA TYR A 30 -0.64 -1.51 2.69
C TYR A 30 -0.25 -0.76 1.39
N LEU A 31 0.07 -1.49 0.32
CA LEU A 31 0.35 -0.92 -1.00
C LEU A 31 -0.94 -0.52 -1.70
N ALA A 32 -1.97 -1.35 -1.62
CA ALA A 32 -3.31 -0.99 -2.06
C ALA A 32 -3.82 0.29 -1.37
N TRP A 33 -3.54 0.45 -0.07
CA TRP A 33 -3.81 1.69 0.65
C TRP A 33 -3.02 2.89 0.10
N ALA A 34 -1.71 2.72 -0.18
CA ALA A 34 -0.90 3.78 -0.76
C ALA A 34 -1.42 4.21 -2.15
N HIS A 35 -1.88 3.26 -2.96
CA HIS A 35 -2.54 3.55 -4.24
C HIS A 35 -3.81 4.41 -4.02
N ALA A 36 -4.64 4.07 -3.04
CA ALA A 36 -5.83 4.83 -2.71
C ALA A 36 -5.51 6.26 -2.24
N GLU A 37 -4.50 6.44 -1.37
CA GLU A 37 -4.05 7.77 -0.92
C GLU A 37 -3.59 8.64 -2.10
N LEU A 38 -2.86 8.07 -3.05
CA LEU A 38 -2.42 8.76 -4.28
C LEU A 38 -3.62 9.17 -5.14
N ILE A 39 -4.55 8.25 -5.40
CA ILE A 39 -5.73 8.53 -6.21
C ILE A 39 -6.59 9.62 -5.58
N VAL A 40 -6.82 9.57 -4.25
CA VAL A 40 -7.57 10.62 -3.55
C VAL A 40 -6.92 11.99 -3.71
N LYS A 41 -5.58 12.07 -3.65
CA LYS A 41 -4.84 13.32 -3.90
C LYS A 41 -5.07 13.82 -5.32
N ASN A 42 -4.95 12.93 -6.31
CA ASN A 42 -5.13 13.27 -7.72
C ASN A 42 -6.58 13.65 -8.04
N LEU A 43 -7.55 12.95 -7.46
CA LEU A 43 -8.97 13.20 -7.67
C LEU A 43 -9.36 14.60 -7.18
N LYS A 44 -8.83 15.06 -6.04
CA LYS A 44 -9.04 16.43 -5.56
C LYS A 44 -8.58 17.49 -6.56
N VAL A 45 -7.41 17.29 -7.18
CA VAL A 45 -6.89 18.20 -8.23
C VAL A 45 -7.77 18.15 -9.48
N LEU A 46 -8.20 16.96 -9.89
CA LEU A 46 -9.08 16.81 -11.06
C LEU A 46 -10.44 17.46 -10.83
N MET A 47 -11.00 17.31 -9.62
CA MET A 47 -12.29 17.90 -9.24
C MET A 47 -12.24 19.43 -9.12
N SER A 48 -11.07 20.02 -8.81
CA SER A 48 -10.92 21.48 -8.77
C SER A 48 -10.82 22.12 -10.16
N GLY A 49 -10.74 21.32 -11.22
CA GLY A 49 -10.60 21.81 -12.60
C GLY A 49 -9.23 22.44 -12.89
N ASP A 50 -8.26 22.25 -11.99
CA ASP A 50 -6.91 22.80 -12.13
C ASP A 50 -6.15 22.01 -13.21
N LYS A 51 -5.83 22.70 -14.31
CA LYS A 51 -5.09 22.13 -15.45
C LYS A 51 -3.58 22.33 -15.35
N GLY A 52 -3.11 23.14 -14.40
CA GLY A 52 -1.69 23.45 -14.21
C GLY A 52 -1.00 22.54 -13.20
N THR A 53 -1.74 21.99 -12.23
CA THR A 53 -1.17 21.11 -11.21
C THR A 53 -0.85 19.72 -11.77
N LYS A 54 0.41 19.33 -11.66
CA LYS A 54 0.87 17.98 -12.02
C LYS A 54 0.29 16.94 -11.06
N LEU A 55 -0.29 15.88 -11.61
CA LEU A 55 -0.78 14.74 -10.84
C LEU A 55 0.39 14.02 -10.15
N ALA A 56 0.13 13.54 -8.93
CA ALA A 56 1.07 12.70 -8.21
C ALA A 56 1.21 11.34 -8.91
N SER A 57 2.42 10.80 -8.92
CA SER A 57 2.74 9.50 -9.51
C SER A 57 3.11 8.46 -8.45
N HIS A 58 2.74 7.21 -8.72
CA HIS A 58 3.14 6.03 -7.97
C HIS A 58 4.47 5.49 -8.50
N LYS A 59 5.31 5.01 -7.60
CA LYS A 59 6.50 4.23 -7.96
C LYS A 59 6.40 2.87 -7.27
N PRO A 60 6.63 1.76 -8.00
CA PRO A 60 6.66 0.43 -7.42
C PRO A 60 7.59 0.37 -6.21
N ARG A 61 7.13 -0.24 -5.11
CA ARG A 61 7.95 -0.40 -3.91
C ARG A 61 8.76 -1.69 -3.94
N SER A 62 9.90 -1.66 -3.25
CA SER A 62 10.75 -2.84 -3.08
C SER A 62 10.00 -3.98 -2.42
N ALA A 63 10.31 -5.22 -2.83
CA ALA A 63 9.68 -6.43 -2.32
C ALA A 63 10.04 -6.65 -0.84
N ILE A 64 9.12 -6.25 0.05
CA ILE A 64 9.21 -6.47 1.48
C ILE A 64 7.99 -7.29 1.93
N ALA A 65 8.22 -8.45 2.50
CA ALA A 65 7.14 -9.30 3.01
C ALA A 65 7.40 -9.67 4.46
N LEU A 66 6.31 -9.77 5.24
CA LEU A 66 6.38 -10.23 6.61
C LEU A 66 5.24 -11.24 6.83
N VAL A 67 5.63 -12.46 7.16
CA VAL A 67 4.74 -13.62 7.32
C VAL A 67 4.93 -14.17 8.72
N SER A 68 3.85 -14.29 9.48
CA SER A 68 3.87 -14.91 10.81
C SER A 68 3.98 -16.43 10.69
N LEU A 69 4.83 -17.05 11.50
CA LEU A 69 4.93 -18.50 11.70
C LEU A 69 4.31 -18.85 13.07
N GLY A 70 2.99 -18.70 13.17
CA GLY A 70 2.27 -18.83 14.44
C GLY A 70 2.50 -17.67 15.41
N ARG A 71 2.21 -17.89 16.70
CA ARG A 71 2.29 -16.84 17.75
C ARG A 71 3.72 -16.47 18.15
N LYS A 72 4.68 -17.37 17.91
CA LYS A 72 6.04 -17.28 18.47
C LYS A 72 7.11 -16.92 17.44
N GLU A 73 6.82 -16.98 16.16
CA GLU A 73 7.82 -16.74 15.12
C GLU A 73 7.24 -15.98 13.92
N ALA A 74 8.12 -15.45 13.09
CA ALA A 74 7.79 -14.85 11.80
C ALA A 74 9.03 -14.87 10.89
N VAL A 75 8.81 -14.61 9.61
CA VAL A 75 9.84 -14.41 8.60
C VAL A 75 9.61 -13.05 7.94
N ALA A 76 10.66 -12.24 7.88
CA ALA A 76 10.69 -11.02 7.09
C ALA A 76 11.62 -11.20 5.89
N GLN A 77 11.11 -10.92 4.70
CA GLN A 77 11.88 -10.77 3.48
C GLN A 77 12.10 -9.28 3.23
N PHE A 78 13.35 -8.90 3.03
CA PHE A 78 13.78 -7.60 2.52
C PHE A 78 14.45 -7.78 1.15
N PRO A 79 14.72 -6.70 0.39
CA PRO A 79 15.28 -6.83 -0.96
C PRO A 79 16.65 -7.50 -1.02
N PHE A 80 17.43 -7.46 0.07
CA PHE A 80 18.80 -7.97 0.13
C PHE A 80 19.02 -8.96 1.29
N MET A 81 18.00 -9.27 2.10
CA MET A 81 18.17 -10.12 3.28
C MET A 81 16.83 -10.74 3.71
N THR A 82 16.90 -11.96 4.26
CA THR A 82 15.77 -12.63 4.91
C THR A 82 16.12 -12.89 6.36
N ILE A 83 15.23 -12.54 7.29
CA ILE A 83 15.40 -12.82 8.71
C ILE A 83 14.20 -13.61 9.24
N SER A 84 14.45 -14.52 10.19
CA SER A 84 13.43 -15.33 10.85
C SER A 84 13.53 -15.23 12.38
N GLY A 85 12.48 -15.67 13.07
CA GLY A 85 12.47 -15.80 14.54
C GLY A 85 11.78 -14.65 15.28
N CYS A 86 12.29 -14.33 16.48
CA CYS A 86 11.59 -13.48 17.45
C CYS A 86 11.56 -11.99 17.11
N ILE A 87 12.49 -11.49 16.27
CA ILE A 87 12.55 -10.09 15.84
C ILE A 87 11.36 -9.76 14.90
N PRO A 88 11.18 -10.44 13.75
CA PRO A 88 10.03 -10.19 12.88
C PRO A 88 8.68 -10.49 13.56
N ARG A 89 8.65 -11.37 14.57
CA ARG A 89 7.46 -11.65 15.40
C ARG A 89 6.92 -10.38 16.06
N LYS A 90 7.79 -9.57 16.68
CA LYS A 90 7.37 -8.33 17.38
C LYS A 90 6.70 -7.33 16.44
N ILE A 91 7.01 -7.38 15.15
CA ILE A 91 6.47 -6.44 14.16
C ILE A 91 5.07 -6.86 13.67
N LYS A 92 4.84 -8.15 13.40
CA LYS A 92 3.56 -8.63 12.86
C LYS A 92 2.78 -9.56 13.77
N ALA A 93 3.39 -10.58 14.34
CA ALA A 93 2.64 -11.58 15.12
C ALA A 93 2.14 -11.06 16.49
N GLY A 94 2.62 -9.91 16.95
CA GLY A 94 2.14 -9.26 18.19
C GLY A 94 0.73 -8.66 18.05
N ASP A 95 0.57 -7.72 17.13
CA ASP A 95 -0.68 -6.94 16.95
C ASP A 95 -1.32 -7.16 15.56
N LEU A 96 -0.67 -7.89 14.65
CA LEU A 96 -1.11 -8.06 13.26
C LEU A 96 -1.42 -6.73 12.54
N PHE A 97 -0.79 -5.64 13.00
CA PHE A 97 -1.06 -4.26 12.58
C PHE A 97 -2.48 -3.74 12.86
N ILE A 98 -3.22 -4.37 13.77
CA ILE A 98 -4.60 -3.97 14.11
C ILE A 98 -4.62 -2.55 14.68
N GLY A 99 -3.81 -2.25 15.70
CA GLY A 99 -3.74 -0.93 16.31
C GLY A 99 -3.34 0.15 15.29
N LYS A 100 -2.34 -0.14 14.45
CA LYS A 100 -1.94 0.76 13.36
C LYS A 100 -3.08 1.01 12.37
N THR A 101 -3.84 -0.02 12.03
CA THR A 101 -4.96 0.07 11.09
C THR A 101 -6.13 0.84 11.67
N LYS A 102 -6.50 0.60 12.94
CA LYS A 102 -7.53 1.36 13.67
C LYS A 102 -7.20 2.85 13.73
N LYS A 103 -5.98 3.19 14.13
CA LYS A 103 -5.50 4.59 14.13
C LYS A 103 -5.60 5.23 12.75
N LYS A 104 -5.21 4.49 11.70
CA LYS A 104 -5.24 5.00 10.33
C LYS A 104 -6.67 5.19 9.79
N LEU A 105 -7.59 4.32 10.17
CA LEU A 105 -9.02 4.42 9.86
C LEU A 105 -9.78 5.39 10.80
N ARG A 106 -9.11 5.95 11.82
CA ARG A 106 -9.73 6.78 12.86
C ARG A 106 -10.85 6.06 13.62
N LEU A 107 -10.65 4.76 13.88
CA LEU A 107 -11.57 3.88 14.61
C LEU A 107 -11.15 3.68 16.09
N GLU A 108 -10.35 4.59 16.64
CA GLU A 108 -10.01 4.57 18.06
C GLU A 108 -11.28 4.88 18.87
N SER A 109 -11.60 4.05 19.88
CA SER A 109 -12.60 4.42 20.87
C SER A 109 -12.05 5.59 21.68
N LYS A 110 -12.92 6.57 21.99
CA LYS A 110 -12.63 7.58 23.02
C LYS A 110 -12.26 6.92 24.34
#